data_AF-A0A011V6A7-F1
#
_entry.id   AF-A0A011V6A7-F1
#
_cell.length_a   1.000
_cell.length_b   1.000
_cell.length_c   1.000
_cell.angle_alpha   90.00
_cell.angle_beta   90.00
_cell.angle_gamma   90.00
#
_symmetry.space_group_name_H-M   'P 1'
#
loop_
_entity.id
_entity.type
_entity.pdbx_description
1 polymer ?
#
loop_
_entity_poly.entity_id
_entity_poly.type
_entity_poly.pdbx_seq_one_letter_code
_entity_poly.pdbx_strand_id
1 'polypeptide(L)'
;MLRKTSENIISEYGCERKATTIRLYSSDDELVFIELTPAFITEDGNIFWDRYDSLTVYRTDCEKFLIPIFDEIFPIKDPDPNNSWGMQDNFDPCSLNWFGREDWLKIAELLRKRCADTNSDERDFCLEAAGFIERTADISVIFCIEGNL
;
A
#
# COMPACT_ATOMS: atom_id res chain seq x y z
N MET A 1 7.40 20.00 3.78
CA MET A 1 6.86 19.88 2.41
C MET A 1 6.94 18.41 2.00
N LEU A 2 5.85 17.87 1.46
CA LEU A 2 5.82 16.53 0.88
C LEU A 2 6.81 16.41 -0.27
N ARG A 3 7.66 15.38 -0.23
CA ARG A 3 8.54 14.98 -1.34
C ARG A 3 7.91 13.80 -2.06
N LYS A 4 7.87 13.87 -3.39
CA LYS A 4 7.36 12.81 -4.26
C LYS A 4 8.34 12.58 -5.40
N THR A 5 8.81 11.34 -5.53
CA THR A 5 9.69 10.91 -6.61
C THR A 5 9.09 9.69 -7.30
N SER A 6 9.40 9.50 -8.57
CA SER A 6 9.00 8.31 -9.29
C SER A 6 10.12 7.81 -10.17
N GLU A 7 10.24 6.50 -10.27
CA GLU A 7 11.20 5.81 -11.11
C GLU A 7 10.53 4.67 -11.87
N ASN A 8 11.00 4.43 -13.10
CA ASN A 8 10.63 3.23 -13.83
C ASN A 8 11.56 2.11 -13.38
N ILE A 9 10.99 1.00 -12.97
CA ILE A 9 11.71 -0.20 -12.55
C ILE A 9 11.26 -1.39 -13.38
N ILE A 10 12.15 -2.35 -13.52
CA ILE A 10 11.87 -3.63 -14.16
C ILE A 10 11.70 -4.65 -13.06
N SER A 11 10.53 -5.27 -12.98
CA SER A 11 10.24 -6.32 -12.00
C SER A 11 11.11 -7.56 -12.24
N GLU A 12 11.15 -8.48 -11.27
CA GLU A 12 11.94 -9.72 -11.39
C GLU A 12 11.56 -10.55 -12.63
N TYR A 13 10.31 -10.40 -13.09
CA TYR A 13 9.78 -11.06 -14.27
C TYR A 13 9.77 -10.16 -15.52
N GLY A 14 10.56 -9.08 -15.55
CA GLY A 14 10.76 -8.25 -16.74
C GLY A 14 9.64 -7.26 -17.05
N CYS A 15 8.71 -7.01 -16.12
CA CYS A 15 7.66 -6.00 -16.32
C CYS A 15 8.15 -4.61 -15.97
N GLU A 16 8.01 -3.66 -16.90
CA GLU A 16 8.20 -2.25 -16.60
C GLU A 16 7.02 -1.73 -15.79
N ARG A 17 7.31 -1.14 -14.63
CA ARG A 17 6.33 -0.50 -13.75
C ARG A 17 6.92 0.77 -13.15
N LYS A 18 6.07 1.67 -12.70
CA LYS A 18 6.49 2.90 -12.02
C LYS A 18 6.37 2.74 -10.51
N ALA A 19 7.49 2.84 -9.80
CA ALA A 19 7.49 2.97 -8.34
C ALA A 19 7.46 4.45 -7.98
N THR A 20 6.46 4.87 -7.20
CA THR A 20 6.38 6.24 -6.67
C THR A 20 6.69 6.22 -5.19
N THR A 21 7.65 7.02 -4.76
CA THR A 21 7.95 7.22 -3.34
C THR A 21 7.33 8.54 -2.87
N ILE A 22 6.67 8.51 -1.72
CA ILE A 22 6.27 9.71 -0.98
C ILE A 22 6.99 9.77 0.37
N ARG A 23 7.54 10.94 0.72
CA ARG A 23 8.26 11.18 1.97
C ARG A 23 7.87 12.54 2.54
N LEU A 24 7.42 12.56 3.78
CA LEU A 24 7.18 13.79 4.53
C LEU A 24 8.20 13.95 5.65
N TYR A 25 8.28 12.96 6.55
CA TYR A 25 9.17 12.96 7.71
C TYR A 25 10.34 11.99 7.58
N SER A 26 10.24 10.92 6.78
CA SER A 26 11.34 9.98 6.57
C SER A 26 12.58 10.64 5.94
N SER A 27 13.77 10.35 6.44
CA SER A 27 15.03 10.92 5.92
C SER A 27 15.48 10.24 4.63
N ASP A 28 16.28 10.92 3.80
CA ASP A 28 16.69 10.37 2.49
C ASP A 28 17.57 9.11 2.59
N ASP A 29 18.20 8.87 3.75
CA ASP A 29 19.00 7.69 4.08
C ASP A 29 18.21 6.55 4.73
N GLU A 30 16.92 6.75 5.02
CA GLU A 30 16.04 5.69 5.52
C GLU A 30 15.86 4.61 4.43
N LEU A 31 16.15 3.35 4.80
CA LEU A 31 16.13 2.19 3.90
C LEU A 31 14.94 1.25 4.14
N VAL A 32 14.22 1.49 5.23
CA VAL A 32 13.12 0.64 5.67
C VAL A 32 11.81 1.22 5.16
N PHE A 33 11.00 0.43 4.47
CA PHE A 33 9.77 0.87 3.84
C PHE A 33 8.75 -0.27 3.69
N ILE A 34 7.51 0.13 3.39
CA ILE A 34 6.53 -0.74 2.73
C ILE A 34 6.22 -0.22 1.33
N GLU A 35 5.80 -1.14 0.49
CA GLU A 35 5.34 -0.91 -0.86
C GLU A 35 3.89 -1.39 -0.98
N LEU A 36 3.03 -0.49 -1.43
CA LEU A 36 1.63 -0.74 -1.72
C LEU A 36 1.51 -1.08 -3.21
N THR A 37 1.03 -2.28 -3.52
CA THR A 37 0.95 -2.79 -4.89
C THR A 37 -0.43 -3.38 -5.19
N PRO A 38 -1.09 -2.97 -6.30
CA PRO A 38 -2.18 -3.78 -6.84
C PRO A 38 -1.62 -5.05 -7.47
N ALA A 39 -2.35 -6.15 -7.32
CA ALA A 39 -1.96 -7.43 -7.89
C ALA A 39 -2.63 -7.66 -9.25
N PHE A 40 -1.90 -8.28 -10.17
CA PHE A 40 -2.40 -8.82 -11.42
C PHE A 40 -2.79 -10.28 -11.21
N ILE A 41 -3.98 -10.66 -11.68
CA ILE A 41 -4.48 -12.03 -11.59
C ILE A 41 -4.64 -12.57 -13.01
N THR A 42 -4.02 -13.70 -13.29
CA THR A 42 -4.16 -14.39 -14.58
C THR A 42 -5.47 -15.18 -14.65
N GLU A 43 -5.88 -15.60 -15.85
CA GLU A 43 -7.09 -16.41 -16.05
C GLU A 43 -7.06 -17.74 -15.30
N ASP A 44 -5.87 -18.31 -15.07
CA ASP A 44 -5.66 -19.54 -14.30
C ASP A 44 -5.47 -19.31 -12.79
N GLY A 45 -5.61 -18.07 -12.32
CA GLY A 45 -5.65 -17.72 -10.89
C GLY A 45 -4.30 -17.44 -10.24
N ASN A 46 -3.21 -17.32 -11.01
CA ASN A 46 -1.92 -16.89 -10.47
C ASN A 46 -1.94 -15.39 -10.13
N ILE A 47 -1.34 -15.03 -9.01
CA ILE A 47 -1.32 -13.65 -8.48
C ILE A 47 0.10 -13.10 -8.58
N PHE A 48 0.25 -11.91 -9.16
CA PHE A 48 1.52 -11.20 -9.31
C PHE A 48 1.38 -9.78 -8.77
N TRP A 49 2.10 -9.44 -7.70
CA TRP A 49 2.05 -8.12 -7.05
C TRP A 49 3.11 -7.14 -7.57
N ASP A 50 3.78 -7.48 -8.68
CA ASP A 50 4.92 -6.77 -9.24
C ASP A 50 4.71 -6.33 -10.70
N ARG A 51 3.45 -6.30 -11.18
CA ARG A 51 3.11 -5.99 -12.59
C ARG A 51 2.59 -4.58 -12.80
N TYR A 52 2.12 -3.94 -11.75
CA TYR A 52 1.51 -2.62 -11.79
C TYR A 52 2.35 -1.60 -11.02
N ASP A 53 2.04 -0.33 -11.25
CA ASP A 53 2.62 0.79 -10.52
C ASP A 53 2.40 0.66 -9.01
N SER A 54 3.35 1.16 -8.23
CA SER A 54 3.37 1.03 -6.77
C SER A 54 3.58 2.35 -6.05
N LEU A 55 3.27 2.33 -4.75
CA LEU A 55 3.56 3.42 -3.82
C LEU A 55 4.44 2.93 -2.68
N THR A 56 5.66 3.48 -2.60
CA THR A 56 6.59 3.26 -1.51
C THR A 56 6.43 4.34 -0.45
N VAL A 57 6.32 3.90 0.81
CA VAL A 57 6.32 4.77 1.99
C VAL A 57 7.37 4.26 2.96
N TYR A 58 8.21 5.15 3.45
CA TYR A 58 9.30 4.81 4.35
C TYR A 58 8.83 4.80 5.82
N ARG A 59 9.51 3.99 6.62
CA ARG A 59 9.19 3.66 8.01
C ARG A 59 8.64 4.81 8.83
N THR A 60 9.34 5.95 8.94
CA THR A 60 8.91 7.07 9.78
C THR A 60 7.53 7.59 9.37
N ASP A 61 7.28 7.71 8.07
CA ASP A 61 5.96 8.09 7.54
C ASP A 61 4.94 6.96 7.69
N CYS A 62 5.33 5.69 7.49
CA CYS A 62 4.46 4.54 7.70
C CYS A 62 3.97 4.42 9.13
N GLU A 63 4.87 4.42 10.11
CA GLU A 63 4.56 4.34 11.54
C GLU A 63 3.62 5.45 11.97
N LYS A 64 3.77 6.64 11.37
CA LYS A 64 2.93 7.79 11.68
C LYS A 64 1.54 7.74 11.04
N PHE A 65 1.45 7.35 9.77
CA PHE A 65 0.23 7.51 8.98
C PHE A 65 -0.49 6.22 8.62
N LEU A 66 0.25 5.14 8.35
CA LEU A 66 -0.30 3.91 7.78
C LEU A 66 -0.50 2.82 8.83
N ILE A 67 0.48 2.56 9.70
CA ILE A 67 0.39 1.54 10.75
C ILE A 67 -0.87 1.72 11.62
N PRO A 68 -1.21 2.94 12.10
CA PRO A 68 -2.42 3.12 12.91
C PRO A 68 -3.73 2.85 12.15
N ILE A 69 -3.71 2.88 10.81
CA ILE A 69 -4.85 2.52 9.98
C ILE A 69 -4.93 1.01 9.83
N PHE A 70 -3.80 0.34 9.62
CA PHE A 70 -3.74 -1.12 9.55
C PHE A 70 -4.20 -1.75 10.87
N ASP A 71 -3.71 -1.24 12.01
CA ASP A 71 -4.16 -1.71 13.33
C ASP A 71 -5.67 -1.53 13.56
N GLU A 72 -6.32 -0.59 12.86
CA GLU A 72 -7.77 -0.35 12.98
C GLU A 72 -8.62 -1.28 12.10
N ILE A 73 -8.12 -1.67 10.92
CA ILE A 73 -8.88 -2.50 9.96
C ILE A 73 -8.72 -3.99 10.20
N PHE A 74 -7.61 -4.43 10.78
CA PHE A 74 -7.40 -5.85 11.08
C PHE A 74 -8.32 -6.28 12.26
N PRO A 75 -8.82 -7.53 12.25
CA PRO A 75 -8.52 -8.60 11.31
C PRO A 75 -9.24 -8.46 9.96
N ILE A 76 -8.59 -8.89 8.88
CA ILE A 76 -9.15 -8.90 7.53
C ILE A 76 -9.20 -10.32 6.95
N LYS A 77 -10.10 -10.55 6.00
CA LYS A 77 -10.17 -11.84 5.29
C LYS A 77 -9.16 -11.83 4.14
N ASP A 78 -8.36 -12.88 4.05
CA ASP A 78 -7.47 -13.05 2.90
C ASP A 78 -8.29 -13.14 1.60
N PRO A 79 -7.97 -12.33 0.57
CA PRO A 79 -8.74 -12.27 -0.66
C PRO A 79 -8.40 -13.40 -1.65
N ASP A 80 -7.61 -14.42 -1.26
CA ASP A 80 -7.31 -15.58 -2.11
C ASP A 80 -8.57 -16.12 -2.80
N PRO A 81 -8.60 -16.16 -4.14
CA PRO A 81 -9.75 -16.61 -4.90
C PRO A 81 -10.16 -18.07 -4.59
N ASN A 82 -9.24 -18.88 -4.04
CA ASN A 82 -9.50 -20.26 -3.64
C ASN A 82 -9.97 -20.39 -2.18
N ASN A 83 -10.12 -19.28 -1.44
CA ASN A 83 -10.48 -19.22 0.00
C ASN A 83 -9.59 -20.10 0.90
N SER A 84 -8.32 -20.32 0.53
CA SER A 84 -7.43 -21.24 1.24
C SER A 84 -6.59 -20.58 2.34
N TRP A 85 -6.47 -19.24 2.32
CA TRP A 85 -5.52 -18.50 3.17
C TRP A 85 -6.14 -17.93 4.47
N GLY A 86 -7.47 -17.96 4.61
CA GLY A 86 -8.15 -17.74 5.89
C GLY A 86 -8.27 -16.27 6.33
N MET A 87 -8.20 -16.04 7.64
CA MET A 87 -8.21 -14.69 8.25
C MET A 87 -6.78 -14.28 8.56
N GLN A 88 -6.45 -13.02 8.31
CA GLN A 88 -5.23 -12.38 8.78
C GLN A 88 -5.58 -11.58 10.05
N ASP A 89 -5.04 -12.02 11.19
CA ASP A 89 -5.43 -11.45 12.49
C ASP A 89 -4.84 -10.06 12.74
N ASN A 90 -3.62 -9.82 12.25
CA ASN A 90 -2.88 -8.56 12.43
C ASN A 90 -2.05 -8.25 11.19
N PHE A 91 -1.70 -6.99 11.01
CA PHE A 91 -0.72 -6.57 10.01
C PHE A 91 0.68 -7.06 10.41
N ASP A 92 1.36 -7.76 9.51
CA ASP A 92 2.74 -8.21 9.70
C ASP A 92 3.69 -7.43 8.76
N PRO A 93 4.43 -6.44 9.27
CA PRO A 93 5.33 -5.63 8.44
C PRO A 93 6.48 -6.40 7.77
N CYS A 94 6.75 -7.63 8.22
CA CYS A 94 7.82 -8.49 7.69
C CYS A 94 7.31 -9.57 6.72
N SER A 95 6.02 -9.56 6.38
CA SER A 95 5.37 -10.53 5.50
C SER A 95 4.53 -9.84 4.42
N LEU A 96 4.08 -10.62 3.42
CA LEU A 96 3.07 -10.17 2.48
C LEU A 96 1.72 -10.07 3.20
N ASN A 97 1.07 -8.92 3.12
CA ASN A 97 -0.28 -8.71 3.64
C ASN A 97 -1.22 -8.51 2.46
N TRP A 98 -2.22 -9.38 2.32
CA TRP A 98 -3.14 -9.37 1.19
C TRP A 98 -4.46 -8.71 1.55
N PHE A 99 -4.95 -7.82 0.68
CA PHE A 99 -6.17 -7.06 0.90
C PHE A 99 -7.16 -7.27 -0.24
N GLY A 100 -8.42 -7.50 0.12
CA GLY A 100 -9.52 -7.37 -0.82
C GLY A 100 -9.81 -5.90 -1.13
N ARG A 101 -10.51 -5.64 -2.24
CA ARG A 101 -10.87 -4.28 -2.65
C ARG A 101 -11.60 -3.46 -1.58
N GLU A 102 -12.46 -4.08 -0.78
CA GLU A 102 -13.21 -3.40 0.28
C GLU A 102 -12.28 -2.89 1.39
N ASP A 103 -11.41 -3.77 1.91
CA ASP A 103 -10.41 -3.40 2.93
C ASP A 103 -9.40 -2.38 2.39
N TRP A 104 -9.00 -2.53 1.12
CA TRP A 104 -8.13 -1.58 0.43
C TRP A 104 -8.72 -0.18 0.41
N LEU A 105 -9.98 -0.03 -0.02
CA LEU A 105 -10.68 1.25 -0.02
C LEU A 105 -10.93 1.78 1.40
N LYS A 106 -11.06 0.90 2.39
CA LYS A 106 -11.20 1.31 3.79
C LYS A 106 -9.96 2.03 4.29
N ILE A 107 -8.77 1.62 3.87
CA ILE A 107 -7.51 2.33 4.18
C ILE A 107 -7.58 3.78 3.68
N ALA A 108 -8.01 4.01 2.43
CA ALA A 108 -8.14 5.36 1.87
C ALA A 108 -9.15 6.22 2.63
N GLU A 109 -10.31 5.66 2.99
CA GLU A 109 -11.33 6.36 3.78
C GLU A 109 -10.75 6.82 5.14
N LEU A 110 -10.07 5.90 5.84
CA LEU A 110 -9.51 6.17 7.16
C LEU A 110 -8.35 7.17 7.11
N LEU A 111 -7.48 7.09 6.10
CA LEU A 111 -6.43 8.09 5.86
C LEU A 111 -7.01 9.50 5.70
N ARG A 112 -8.04 9.64 4.84
CA ARG A 112 -8.71 10.93 4.62
C ARG A 112 -9.33 11.47 5.90
N LYS A 113 -10.01 10.60 6.66
CA LYS A 113 -10.65 10.98 7.93
C LYS A 113 -9.62 11.42 8.97
N ARG A 114 -8.54 10.67 9.15
CA ARG A 114 -7.53 10.91 10.19
C ARG A 114 -6.71 12.18 9.93
N CYS A 115 -6.48 12.52 8.68
CA CYS A 115 -5.70 13.69 8.28
C CYS A 115 -6.55 14.89 7.86
N ALA A 116 -7.87 14.88 8.15
CA ALA A 116 -8.75 16.00 7.82
C ALA A 116 -8.33 17.29 8.56
N ASP A 117 -8.04 17.15 9.86
CA ASP A 117 -7.75 18.27 10.78
C ASP A 117 -6.25 18.45 11.06
N THR A 118 -5.38 17.78 10.30
CA THR A 118 -3.92 17.92 10.43
C THR A 118 -3.40 19.15 9.68
N ASN A 119 -2.09 19.41 9.82
CA ASN A 119 -1.45 20.46 9.04
C ASN A 119 -1.47 20.14 7.53
N SER A 120 -1.19 21.15 6.69
CA SER A 120 -1.29 21.01 5.24
C SER A 120 -0.41 19.92 4.66
N ASP A 121 0.83 19.79 5.14
CA ASP A 121 1.77 18.81 4.62
C ASP A 121 1.33 17.37 4.96
N GLU A 122 0.86 17.15 6.19
CA GLU A 122 0.32 15.84 6.61
C GLU A 122 -0.94 15.48 5.83
N ARG A 123 -1.82 16.46 5.60
CA ARG A 123 -3.02 16.26 4.80
C ARG A 123 -2.65 15.91 3.35
N ASP A 124 -1.70 16.61 2.75
CA ASP A 124 -1.24 16.33 1.38
C ASP A 124 -0.65 14.92 1.26
N PHE A 125 0.12 14.47 2.25
CA PHE A 125 0.62 13.10 2.32
C PHE A 125 -0.53 12.09 2.30
N CYS A 126 -1.52 12.24 3.18
CA CYS A 126 -2.64 11.31 3.27
C CYS A 126 -3.52 11.33 2.02
N LEU A 127 -3.70 12.50 1.39
CA LEU A 127 -4.43 12.63 0.13
C LEU A 127 -3.71 11.92 -1.02
N GLU A 128 -2.39 11.99 -1.08
CA GLU A 128 -1.61 11.29 -2.11
C GLU A 128 -1.68 9.77 -1.93
N ALA A 129 -1.50 9.27 -0.70
CA ALA A 129 -1.61 7.85 -0.39
C ALA A 129 -3.03 7.31 -0.65
N ALA A 130 -4.07 7.99 -0.15
CA ALA A 130 -5.46 7.61 -0.39
C ALA A 130 -5.81 7.66 -1.89
N GLY A 131 -5.34 8.68 -2.61
CA GLY A 131 -5.55 8.79 -4.04
C GLY A 131 -4.88 7.67 -4.84
N PHE A 132 -3.70 7.19 -4.42
CA PHE A 132 -3.08 6.01 -5.02
C PHE A 132 -3.95 4.77 -4.81
N ILE A 133 -4.38 4.51 -3.57
CA ILE A 133 -5.24 3.37 -3.21
C ILE A 133 -6.53 3.37 -4.02
N GLU A 134 -7.22 4.51 -4.13
CA GLU A 134 -8.46 4.63 -4.89
C GLU A 134 -8.26 4.36 -6.38
N ARG A 135 -7.20 4.92 -6.99
CA ARG A 135 -6.90 4.68 -8.42
C ARG A 135 -6.56 3.23 -8.71
N THR A 136 -5.86 2.56 -7.80
CA THR A 136 -5.50 1.15 -7.98
C THR A 136 -6.69 0.22 -7.78
N ALA A 137 -7.68 0.64 -6.98
CA ALA A 137 -8.95 -0.08 -6.81
C ALA A 137 -9.80 -0.21 -8.07
N ASP A 138 -9.51 0.57 -9.12
CA ASP A 138 -10.21 0.49 -10.43
C ASP A 138 -9.57 -0.54 -11.38
N ILE A 139 -8.33 -0.97 -11.12
CA ILE A 139 -7.57 -1.84 -12.02
C ILE A 139 -7.25 -3.22 -11.41
N SER A 140 -7.50 -3.40 -10.12
CA SER A 140 -7.32 -4.68 -9.43
C SER A 140 -8.41 -4.93 -8.39
N VAL A 141 -8.50 -6.17 -7.93
CA VAL A 141 -9.38 -6.63 -6.87
C VAL A 141 -8.62 -7.23 -5.67
N ILE A 142 -7.32 -7.47 -5.82
CA ILE A 142 -6.40 -7.97 -4.80
C ILE A 142 -5.21 -7.01 -4.71
N PHE A 143 -4.81 -6.69 -3.50
CA PHE A 143 -3.71 -5.76 -3.24
C PHE A 143 -2.75 -6.40 -2.25
N CYS A 144 -1.49 -6.01 -2.34
CA CYS A 144 -0.44 -6.45 -1.45
C CYS A 144 0.21 -5.25 -0.79
N ILE A 145 0.55 -5.41 0.49
CA ILE A 145 1.52 -4.58 1.17
C ILE A 145 2.67 -5.49 1.56
N GLU A 146 3.85 -5.18 1.02
CA GLU A 146 5.11 -5.85 1.32
C GLU A 146 6.09 -4.82 1.89
N GLY A 147 6.97 -5.24 2.79
CA GLY A 147 8.02 -4.35 3.27
C GLY A 147 9.04 -5.06 4.13
N ASN A 148 9.94 -4.27 4.68
CA ASN A 148 10.99 -4.70 5.61
C ASN A 148 10.95 -3.91 6.92
N LEU A 149 9.74 -3.46 7.31
CA LEU A 149 9.48 -2.57 8.45
C LEU A 149 9.97 -3.13 9.79
#